data_AF-A0A511QW24-F1
#
_entry.id   AF-A0A511QW24-F1
#
_cell.length_a   1.000
_cell.length_b   1.000
_cell.length_c   1.000
_cell.angle_alpha   90.00
_cell.angle_beta   90.00
_cell.angle_gamma   90.00
#
_symmetry.space_group_name_H-M   'P 1'
#
loop_
_entity.id
_entity.type
_entity.pdbx_description
1 polymer ?
#
loop_
_entity_poly.entity_id
_entity_poly.type
_entity_poly.pdbx_seq_one_letter_code
_entity_poly.pdbx_strand_id
1 'polypeptide(L)'
;MTKTLIAVSLLTLLSTGAMAKNISQEQQKIDADMASLETSVPVMVQIEKDIDTNAQQIEYKGFVISEYKDIYVTRRDAKKMGLEKVHTFHVYNQHDIDKLSADIAKHIEKDQPDFFSVDLYKDYYGDSGVFRYVARVIEYR
;
A
#
# COMPACT_ATOMS: atom_id res chain seq x y z
N MET A 1 44.82 38.39 10.14
CA MET A 1 43.89 38.28 9.00
C MET A 1 44.68 38.46 7.72
N THR A 2 44.86 37.41 6.93
CA THR A 2 45.00 37.49 5.47
C THR A 2 44.76 36.09 4.92
N LYS A 3 43.74 35.99 4.07
CA LYS A 3 43.12 34.75 3.62
C LYS A 3 43.78 34.28 2.32
N THR A 4 44.01 32.98 2.28
CA THR A 4 44.05 32.06 1.13
C THR A 4 43.96 32.67 -0.28
N LEU A 5 45.04 32.50 -1.04
CA LEU A 5 45.07 32.59 -2.51
C LEU A 5 44.46 31.31 -3.09
N ILE A 6 43.28 31.42 -3.69
CA ILE A 6 42.73 30.39 -4.57
C ILE A 6 42.74 30.99 -5.99
N ALA A 7 43.65 30.49 -6.80
CA ALA A 7 43.66 30.71 -8.24
C ALA A 7 42.69 29.72 -8.89
N VAL A 8 41.59 30.22 -9.46
CA VAL A 8 40.76 29.48 -10.42
C VAL A 8 40.54 30.38 -11.62
N SER A 9 41.36 30.15 -12.63
CA SER A 9 41.25 30.69 -13.97
C SER A 9 40.07 30.02 -14.68
N LEU A 10 38.97 30.76 -14.86
CA LEU A 10 37.87 30.38 -15.75
C LEU A 10 37.66 31.50 -16.79
N LEU A 11 38.40 31.41 -17.88
CA LEU A 11 38.10 32.06 -19.16
C LEU A 11 38.37 30.99 -20.21
N THR A 12 37.34 30.48 -20.86
CA THR A 12 36.96 30.77 -22.25
C THR A 12 36.02 29.57 -22.61
N LEU A 13 34.88 29.64 -23.31
CA LEU A 13 34.54 30.24 -24.59
C LEU A 13 33.00 30.30 -24.65
N LEU A 14 32.41 31.48 -24.87
CA LEU A 14 31.05 31.61 -25.38
C LEU A 14 31.15 32.02 -26.85
N SER A 15 30.92 31.07 -27.77
CA SER A 15 30.69 31.38 -29.17
C SER A 15 29.76 30.33 -29.79
N THR A 16 28.48 30.72 -29.86
CA THR A 16 27.44 30.40 -30.85
C THR A 16 27.58 29.14 -31.71
N GLY A 17 26.56 28.29 -31.61
CA GLY A 17 26.14 27.33 -32.63
C GLY A 17 24.72 26.87 -32.35
N ALA A 18 23.71 27.60 -32.84
CA ALA A 18 22.33 27.11 -32.83
C ALA A 18 22.25 25.94 -33.82
N MET A 19 22.32 24.72 -33.31
CA MET A 19 22.03 23.49 -34.06
C MET A 19 20.63 23.03 -33.65
N ALA A 20 19.65 23.21 -34.54
CA ALA A 20 18.36 22.54 -34.43
C ALA A 20 18.62 21.03 -34.65
N LYS A 21 18.84 20.31 -33.54
CA LYS A 21 19.06 18.87 -33.53
C LYS A 21 17.71 18.17 -33.35
N ASN A 22 17.49 17.14 -34.17
CA ASN A 22 16.25 16.38 -34.31
C ASN A 22 15.57 16.00 -32.98
N ILE A 23 14.49 16.72 -32.65
CA ILE A 23 13.62 16.48 -31.48
C ILE A 23 12.94 15.09 -31.54
N SER A 24 12.82 14.48 -32.73
CA SER A 24 12.11 13.20 -32.90
C SER A 24 12.83 11.99 -32.29
N GLN A 25 14.16 11.92 -32.35
CA GLN A 25 14.90 10.76 -31.81
C GLN A 25 14.97 10.77 -30.29
N GLU A 26 15.03 11.96 -29.69
CA GLU A 26 15.11 12.13 -28.24
C GLU A 26 13.73 11.90 -27.60
N GLN A 27 12.66 12.35 -28.25
CA GLN A 27 11.28 12.03 -27.85
C GLN A 27 10.99 10.53 -27.98
N GLN A 28 11.41 9.88 -29.07
CA GLN A 28 11.24 8.42 -29.23
C GLN A 28 11.97 7.61 -28.15
N LYS A 29 13.12 8.10 -27.69
CA LYS A 29 13.86 7.46 -26.60
C LYS A 29 13.15 7.65 -25.25
N ILE A 30 12.64 8.85 -24.99
CA ILE A 30 11.86 9.15 -23.79
C ILE A 30 10.56 8.33 -23.76
N ASP A 31 9.87 8.21 -24.89
CA ASP A 31 8.63 7.44 -25.00
C ASP A 31 8.88 5.92 -24.83
N ALA A 32 10.01 5.42 -25.36
CA ALA A 32 10.43 4.04 -25.14
C ALA A 32 10.85 3.77 -23.68
N ASP A 33 11.53 4.72 -23.04
CA ASP A 33 11.90 4.64 -21.63
C ASP A 33 10.63 4.73 -20.74
N MET A 34 9.61 5.52 -21.12
CA MET A 34 8.30 5.60 -20.47
C MET A 34 7.48 4.30 -20.61
N ALA A 35 7.49 3.66 -21.79
CA ALA A 35 6.82 2.38 -22.00
C ALA A 35 7.42 1.24 -21.13
N SER A 36 8.70 1.36 -20.76
CA SER A 36 9.37 0.43 -19.85
C SER A 36 9.03 0.64 -18.37
N LEU A 37 8.41 1.76 -18.00
CA LEU A 37 7.88 2.04 -16.66
C LEU A 37 6.44 1.54 -16.48
N GLU A 38 5.72 1.26 -17.58
CA GLU A 38 4.35 0.74 -17.58
C GLU A 38 4.27 -0.79 -17.54
N THR A 39 5.39 -1.49 -17.36
CA THR A 39 5.34 -2.91 -16.98
C THR A 39 4.87 -3.01 -15.54
N SER A 40 3.55 -3.07 -15.38
CA SER A 40 2.88 -3.53 -14.17
C SER A 40 3.38 -4.93 -13.86
N VAL A 41 4.45 -5.01 -13.09
CA VAL A 41 4.88 -6.24 -12.45
C VAL A 41 3.75 -6.62 -11.50
N PRO A 42 3.08 -7.77 -11.66
CA PRO A 42 2.16 -8.24 -10.65
C PRO A 42 3.02 -8.59 -9.44
N VAL A 43 3.19 -7.63 -8.54
CA VAL A 43 3.82 -7.90 -7.26
C VAL A 43 2.80 -8.73 -6.50
N MET A 44 2.86 -10.06 -6.67
CA MET A 44 2.33 -10.98 -5.69
C MET A 44 3.18 -10.82 -4.43
N VAL A 45 2.82 -9.79 -3.66
CA VAL A 45 3.35 -9.53 -2.33
C VAL A 45 2.77 -10.61 -1.42
N GLN A 46 3.35 -11.80 -1.43
CA GLN A 46 3.24 -12.72 -0.30
C GLN A 46 4.09 -12.15 0.83
N ILE A 47 3.56 -11.18 1.58
CA ILE A 47 4.12 -10.78 2.86
C ILE A 47 3.56 -11.74 3.90
N GLU A 48 4.22 -12.87 4.07
CA GLU A 48 4.38 -13.47 5.40
C GLU A 48 5.39 -12.60 6.14
N LYS A 49 4.93 -11.47 6.68
CA LYS A 49 5.72 -10.74 7.66
C LYS A 49 4.75 -10.00 8.56
N ASP A 50 4.91 -10.30 9.86
CA ASP A 50 4.31 -9.61 10.98
C ASP A 50 4.00 -8.16 10.63
N ILE A 51 2.73 -7.80 10.82
CA ILE A 51 2.27 -6.42 10.77
C ILE A 51 3.31 -5.57 11.51
N ASP A 52 3.95 -4.65 10.79
CA ASP A 52 5.11 -3.93 11.27
C ASP A 52 4.80 -3.16 12.57
N THR A 53 5.81 -2.95 13.40
CA THR A 53 5.69 -2.45 14.79
C THR A 53 5.06 -1.03 14.88
N ASN A 54 4.86 -0.37 13.73
CA ASN A 54 4.26 0.95 13.60
C ASN A 54 2.77 0.93 13.17
N ALA A 55 2.16 -0.24 13.08
CA ALA A 55 0.76 -0.35 12.69
C ALA A 55 -0.17 0.17 13.80
N GLN A 56 -1.03 1.11 13.43
CA GLN A 56 -2.02 1.67 14.35
C GLN A 56 -3.36 0.97 14.12
N GLN A 57 -3.88 0.30 15.15
CA GLN A 57 -5.23 -0.24 15.12
C GLN A 57 -6.23 0.92 15.08
N ILE A 58 -7.17 0.87 14.15
CA ILE A 58 -8.22 1.88 14.02
C ILE A 58 -9.59 1.23 14.23
N GLU A 59 -10.47 1.94 14.94
CA GLU A 59 -11.85 1.52 15.10
C GLU A 59 -12.59 1.81 13.79
N TYR A 60 -12.94 0.76 13.04
CA TYR A 60 -13.68 0.88 11.80
C TYR A 60 -15.14 0.48 12.01
N LYS A 61 -16.04 1.39 11.63
CA LYS A 61 -17.51 1.21 11.73
C LYS A 61 -18.17 1.10 10.35
N GLY A 62 -17.43 0.76 9.31
CA GLY A 62 -17.92 0.71 7.92
C GLY A 62 -18.32 -0.68 7.40
N PHE A 63 -18.81 -0.67 6.17
CA PHE A 63 -19.79 -1.53 5.48
C PHE A 63 -19.81 -3.06 5.71
N VAL A 64 -18.69 -3.71 6.05
CA VAL A 64 -18.62 -5.16 6.31
C VAL A 64 -19.65 -5.60 7.37
N ILE A 65 -20.04 -4.70 8.26
CA ILE A 65 -21.01 -4.97 9.33
C ILE A 65 -22.47 -5.00 8.81
N SER A 66 -22.82 -4.38 7.67
CA SER A 66 -24.25 -4.21 7.33
C SER A 66 -24.88 -5.47 6.75
N GLU A 67 -24.23 -6.11 5.78
CA GLU A 67 -24.71 -7.33 5.12
C GLU A 67 -24.37 -8.58 5.92
N TYR A 68 -23.26 -8.56 6.66
CA TYR A 68 -22.77 -9.69 7.44
C TYR A 68 -22.98 -9.54 8.93
N LYS A 69 -23.89 -8.64 9.34
CA LYS A 69 -24.12 -8.30 10.75
C LYS A 69 -24.37 -9.51 11.64
N ASP A 70 -25.08 -10.50 11.11
CA ASP A 70 -25.55 -11.66 11.87
C ASP A 70 -24.43 -12.64 12.21
N ILE A 71 -23.35 -12.63 11.42
CA ILE A 71 -22.17 -13.49 11.61
C ILE A 71 -20.92 -12.70 12.01
N TYR A 72 -20.99 -11.37 12.03
CA TYR A 72 -19.91 -10.51 12.50
C TYR A 72 -19.88 -10.44 14.03
N VAL A 73 -18.75 -10.81 14.62
CA VAL A 73 -18.51 -10.74 16.07
C VAL A 73 -17.25 -9.95 16.37
N THR A 74 -17.22 -9.23 17.48
CA THR A 74 -15.94 -8.68 17.96
C THR A 74 -15.07 -9.83 18.49
N ARG A 75 -13.75 -9.68 18.43
CA ARG A 75 -12.83 -10.67 19.04
C ARG A 75 -13.11 -10.92 20.52
N ARG A 76 -13.62 -9.91 21.22
CA ARG A 76 -14.02 -10.03 22.63
C ARG A 76 -15.24 -10.92 22.76
N ASP A 77 -16.22 -10.77 21.88
CA ASP A 77 -17.45 -11.55 21.91
C ASP A 77 -17.20 -12.99 21.45
N ALA A 78 -16.40 -13.20 20.40
CA ALA A 78 -15.94 -14.52 19.98
C ALA A 78 -15.29 -15.29 21.14
N LYS A 79 -14.43 -14.62 21.92
CA LYS A 79 -13.81 -15.21 23.12
C LYS A 79 -14.84 -15.55 24.21
N LYS A 80 -15.83 -14.68 24.44
CA LYS A 80 -16.91 -14.93 25.43
C LYS A 80 -17.83 -16.07 25.01
N MET A 81 -18.08 -16.21 23.71
CA MET A 81 -18.87 -17.28 23.10
C MET A 81 -18.12 -18.61 23.07
N GLY A 82 -16.81 -18.60 23.31
CA GLY A 82 -15.97 -19.81 23.26
C GLY A 82 -15.70 -20.30 21.84
N LEU A 83 -15.77 -19.41 20.85
CA LEU A 83 -15.57 -19.78 19.44
C LEU A 83 -14.10 -20.14 19.17
N GLU A 84 -13.90 -21.16 18.34
CA GLU A 84 -12.59 -21.61 17.90
C GLU A 84 -12.16 -20.86 16.66
N LYS A 85 -10.90 -20.41 16.60
CA LYS A 85 -10.35 -19.80 15.38
C LYS A 85 -10.03 -20.89 14.37
N VAL A 86 -10.65 -20.83 13.20
CA VAL A 86 -10.42 -21.83 12.15
C VAL A 86 -9.50 -21.34 11.05
N HIS A 87 -9.51 -20.02 10.78
CA HIS A 87 -8.73 -19.43 9.72
C HIS A 87 -8.42 -17.96 10.03
N THR A 88 -7.29 -17.48 9.51
CA THR A 88 -6.89 -16.08 9.66
C THR A 88 -6.15 -15.66 8.40
N PHE A 89 -6.56 -14.55 7.83
CA PHE A 89 -5.94 -13.98 6.64
C PHE A 89 -5.90 -12.45 6.72
N HIS A 90 -5.12 -11.86 5.84
CA HIS A 90 -4.95 -10.41 5.75
C HIS A 90 -5.41 -9.91 4.39
N VAL A 91 -6.16 -8.81 4.38
CA VAL A 91 -6.57 -8.09 3.18
C VAL A 91 -5.90 -6.72 3.22
N TYR A 92 -5.35 -6.29 2.09
CA TYR A 92 -4.56 -5.06 1.99
C TYR A 92 -5.20 -4.14 0.96
N ASN A 93 -5.27 -2.84 1.27
CA ASN A 93 -5.63 -1.83 0.28
C ASN A 93 -4.88 -0.53 0.56
N GLN A 94 -4.32 0.09 -0.47
CA GLN A 94 -3.43 1.23 -0.28
C GLN A 94 -4.18 2.46 0.26
N HIS A 95 -5.33 2.83 -0.30
CA HIS A 95 -6.01 4.08 0.09
C HIS A 95 -7.54 4.01 0.08
N ASP A 96 -8.12 2.87 -0.28
CA ASP A 96 -9.55 2.73 -0.54
C ASP A 96 -10.16 1.69 0.43
N ILE A 97 -10.82 2.21 1.45
CA ILE A 97 -11.43 1.39 2.50
C ILE A 97 -12.70 0.67 2.01
N ASP A 98 -13.35 1.19 0.98
CA ASP A 98 -14.54 0.58 0.39
C ASP A 98 -14.14 -0.62 -0.47
N LYS A 99 -13.04 -0.50 -1.24
CA LYS A 99 -12.44 -1.65 -1.92
C LYS A 99 -11.95 -2.71 -0.94
N LEU A 100 -11.33 -2.31 0.18
CA LEU A 100 -10.95 -3.24 1.23
C LEU A 100 -12.17 -4.01 1.76
N SER A 101 -13.28 -3.31 2.00
CA SER A 101 -14.54 -3.91 2.44
C SER A 101 -15.08 -4.92 1.41
N ALA A 102 -15.07 -4.56 0.12
CA ALA A 102 -15.52 -5.45 -0.95
C ALA A 102 -14.64 -6.69 -1.08
N ASP A 103 -13.32 -6.56 -0.89
CA ASP A 103 -12.41 -7.70 -0.95
C ASP A 103 -12.61 -8.63 0.26
N ILE A 104 -12.82 -8.10 1.47
CA ILE A 104 -13.22 -8.91 2.63
C ILE A 104 -14.52 -9.67 2.34
N ALA A 105 -15.53 -9.00 1.78
CA ALA A 105 -16.81 -9.63 1.46
C ALA A 105 -16.63 -10.83 0.51
N LYS A 106 -15.82 -10.70 -0.55
CA LYS A 106 -15.52 -11.83 -1.46
C LYS A 106 -14.94 -13.05 -0.73
N HIS A 107 -14.09 -12.83 0.27
CA HIS A 107 -13.55 -13.92 1.08
C HIS A 107 -14.63 -14.56 1.95
N ILE A 108 -15.43 -13.76 2.66
CA ILE A 108 -16.52 -14.27 3.52
C ILE A 108 -17.58 -15.02 2.71
N GLU A 109 -17.96 -14.52 1.53
CA GLU A 109 -18.90 -15.21 0.63
C GLU A 109 -18.38 -16.57 0.16
N LYS A 110 -17.08 -16.64 -0.12
CA LYS A 110 -16.42 -17.85 -0.59
C LYS A 110 -16.25 -18.87 0.53
N ASP A 111 -15.78 -18.43 1.68
CA ASP A 111 -15.38 -19.31 2.78
C ASP A 111 -16.59 -19.68 3.67
N GLN A 112 -17.67 -18.90 3.63
CA GLN A 112 -18.93 -19.08 4.38
C GLN A 112 -18.70 -19.44 5.86
N PRO A 113 -17.97 -18.60 6.63
CA PRO A 113 -17.70 -18.89 8.03
C PRO A 113 -18.95 -18.76 8.91
N ASP A 114 -18.99 -19.51 10.02
CA ASP A 114 -20.08 -19.40 11.00
C ASP A 114 -20.06 -18.03 11.69
N PHE A 115 -18.86 -17.56 12.03
CA PHE A 115 -18.63 -16.19 12.49
C PHE A 115 -17.29 -15.66 12.00
N PHE A 116 -17.15 -14.34 11.93
CA PHE A 116 -15.86 -13.71 11.70
C PHE A 116 -15.69 -12.40 12.46
N SER A 117 -14.44 -11.98 12.61
CA SER A 117 -14.06 -10.68 13.16
C SER A 117 -13.02 -10.00 12.27
N VAL A 118 -12.98 -8.67 12.29
CA VAL A 118 -12.01 -7.88 11.54
C VAL A 118 -11.30 -6.93 12.49
N ASP A 119 -9.97 -7.02 12.52
CA ASP A 119 -9.12 -5.98 13.10
C ASP A 119 -8.56 -5.12 11.97
N LEU A 120 -8.87 -3.82 11.95
CA LEU A 120 -8.36 -2.89 10.94
C LEU A 120 -7.15 -2.11 11.46
N TYR A 121 -6.12 -2.01 10.61
CA TYR A 121 -4.88 -1.30 10.89
C TYR A 121 -4.57 -0.30 9.77
N LYS A 122 -3.89 0.77 10.14
CA LYS A 122 -3.09 1.59 9.21
C LYS A 122 -1.64 1.19 9.35
N ASP A 123 -1.08 0.68 8.26
CA ASP A 123 0.33 0.31 8.15
C ASP A 123 1.08 1.42 7.42
N TYR A 124 1.96 2.13 8.12
CA TYR A 124 2.65 3.33 7.65
C TYR A 124 3.98 2.99 7.00
N TYR A 125 4.25 3.59 5.84
CA TYR A 125 5.52 3.47 5.14
C TYR A 125 6.55 4.45 5.72
N GLY A 126 7.24 4.02 6.77
CA GLY A 126 8.21 4.84 7.50
C GLY A 126 7.60 6.17 7.94
N ASP A 127 8.37 7.27 7.81
CA ASP A 127 7.94 8.61 8.25
C ASP A 127 7.25 9.43 7.16
N SER A 128 6.92 8.82 6.02
CA SER A 128 6.35 9.53 4.85
C SER A 128 4.91 10.02 5.05
N GLY A 129 4.22 9.53 6.09
CA GLY A 129 2.78 9.74 6.28
C GLY A 129 1.90 8.94 5.31
N VAL A 130 2.49 8.26 4.32
CA VAL A 130 1.80 7.31 3.45
C VAL A 130 1.51 6.05 4.25
N PHE A 131 0.28 5.55 4.16
CA PHE A 131 -0.12 4.30 4.79
C PHE A 131 -0.93 3.44 3.83
N ARG A 132 -1.04 2.16 4.14
CA ARG A 132 -2.03 1.24 3.59
C ARG A 132 -2.98 0.78 4.68
N TYR A 133 -4.23 0.52 4.31
CA TYR A 133 -5.15 -0.22 5.16
C TYR A 133 -4.82 -1.71 5.13
N VAL A 134 -4.83 -2.32 6.32
CA VAL A 134 -4.64 -3.75 6.50
C VAL A 134 -5.76 -4.27 7.39
N ALA A 135 -6.58 -5.16 6.86
CA ALA A 135 -7.60 -5.86 7.63
C ALA A 135 -7.09 -7.26 7.96
N ARG A 136 -6.97 -7.58 9.25
CA ARG A 136 -6.81 -8.96 9.71
C ARG A 136 -8.19 -9.54 9.94
N VAL A 137 -8.56 -10.53 9.14
CA VAL A 137 -9.83 -11.25 9.25
C VAL A 137 -9.58 -12.56 9.97
N ILE A 138 -10.40 -12.86 10.97
CA ILE A 138 -10.35 -14.12 11.73
C ILE A 138 -11.72 -14.77 11.60
N GLU A 139 -11.73 -15.99 11.09
CA GLU A 139 -12.93 -16.82 10.97
C GLU A 139 -13.01 -17.79 12.14
N TYR A 140 -14.24 -18.08 12.53
CA TYR A 140 -14.54 -18.91 13.68
C TYR A 140 -15.58 -19.99 13.37
N ARG A 141 -15.54 -21.03 14.21
CA ARG A 141 -16.56 -22.07 14.35
C ARG A 141 -16.97 -22.19 15.82
#